data_AF-A0A3D3XXC3-F1
#
_entry.id   AF-A0A3D3XXC3-F1
#
_cell.length_a   1.000
_cell.length_b   1.000
_cell.length_c   1.000
_cell.angle_alpha   90.00
_cell.angle_beta   90.00
_cell.angle_gamma   90.00
#
_symmetry.space_group_name_H-M   'P 1'
#
loop_
_entity.id
_entity.type
_entity.pdbx_description
1 polymer ?
#
loop_
_entity_poly.entity_id
_entity_poly.type
_entity_poly.pdbx_seq_one_letter_code
_entity_poly.pdbx_strand_id
1 'polypeptide(L)'
;MAREFIKDINEGFRGTGIKAGILKCAADFEGVTVDLELMARAAARAQIETGIPLMVHSYPTGHVARRQIEIFREEGVDLTRVKIDHSNDTTDIEYLRWILDQGCYLGLDRYPGRLVSPEARTATMKTLIDQGYGDKLCPSHDCICLHIHKERPDGTIPEEHDFFRSNVDQYLYIHRHVIPDLVEMGVSDATVRSLFVDNPRRFFAGE
;
A
#
# COMPACT_ATOMS: atom_id res chain seq x y z
N MET A 1 -1.40 18.99 -12.93
CA MET A 1 -0.97 17.77 -12.22
C MET A 1 -1.09 16.53 -13.09
N ALA A 2 -2.27 16.12 -13.57
CA ALA A 2 -2.41 14.91 -14.41
C ALA A 2 -1.43 14.85 -15.61
N ARG A 3 -1.29 15.97 -16.35
CA ARG A 3 -0.34 16.08 -17.47
C ARG A 3 1.12 15.81 -17.08
N GLU A 4 1.53 16.18 -15.87
CA GLU A 4 2.89 15.92 -15.38
C GLU A 4 3.08 14.43 -15.11
N PHE A 5 2.09 13.77 -14.49
CA PHE A 5 2.12 12.32 -14.31
C PHE A 5 2.19 11.58 -15.65
N ILE A 6 1.33 11.95 -16.60
CA ILE A 6 1.32 11.35 -17.94
C ILE A 6 2.67 11.55 -18.64
N LYS A 7 3.29 12.72 -18.49
CA LYS A 7 4.63 12.98 -19.02
C LYS A 7 5.68 12.07 -18.38
N ASP A 8 5.70 11.93 -17.06
CA ASP A 8 6.64 11.05 -16.36
C ASP A 8 6.45 9.56 -16.76
N ILE A 9 5.24 9.17 -17.13
CA ILE A 9 4.90 7.82 -17.61
C ILE A 9 5.35 7.61 -19.06
N ASN A 10 5.10 8.57 -19.94
CA ASN A 10 5.32 8.40 -21.38
C ASN A 10 6.73 8.80 -21.82
N GLU A 11 7.29 9.84 -21.22
CA GLU A 11 8.57 10.46 -21.62
C GLU A 11 9.70 10.12 -20.65
N GLY A 12 9.41 10.11 -19.34
CA GLY A 12 10.37 9.82 -18.28
C GLY A 12 10.73 11.03 -17.42
N PHE A 13 11.37 10.77 -16.28
CA PHE A 13 11.61 11.78 -15.26
C PHE A 13 12.76 12.71 -15.62
N ARG A 14 12.49 14.02 -15.62
CA ARG A 14 13.50 15.10 -15.60
C ARG A 14 14.63 14.94 -16.64
N GLY A 15 14.28 14.54 -17.87
CA GLY A 15 15.23 14.36 -18.98
C GLY A 15 15.99 13.03 -18.97
N THR A 16 15.64 12.12 -18.06
CA THR A 16 16.09 10.72 -18.10
C THR A 16 15.11 9.86 -18.91
N GLY A 17 15.56 8.68 -19.35
CA GLY A 17 14.69 7.68 -19.96
C GLY A 17 13.94 6.79 -18.95
N ILE A 18 14.04 7.08 -17.65
CA ILE A 18 13.39 6.29 -16.59
C ILE A 18 11.94 6.74 -16.49
N LYS A 19 11.00 5.81 -16.67
CA LYS A 19 9.56 6.09 -16.70
C LYS A 19 8.87 5.60 -15.42
N ALA A 20 7.78 6.26 -15.05
CA ALA A 20 6.94 5.81 -13.95
C ALA A 20 6.21 4.49 -14.32
N GLY A 21 6.32 3.48 -13.46
CA GLY A 21 5.59 2.21 -13.60
C GLY A 21 4.32 2.11 -12.75
N ILE A 22 4.07 3.09 -11.87
CA ILE A 22 2.90 3.15 -10.99
C ILE A 22 2.57 4.60 -10.63
N LEU A 23 1.29 4.91 -10.44
CA LEU A 23 0.81 6.18 -9.91
C LEU A 23 0.67 6.09 -8.39
N LYS A 24 0.87 7.21 -7.69
CA LYS A 24 0.63 7.31 -6.24
C LYS A 24 -0.13 8.59 -5.91
N CYS A 25 -1.14 8.48 -5.06
CA CYS A 25 -1.76 9.61 -4.36
C CYS A 25 -1.94 9.27 -2.87
N ALA A 26 -2.29 10.27 -2.06
CA ALA A 26 -2.37 10.11 -0.62
C ALA A 26 -3.53 10.88 0.00
N ALA A 27 -4.07 10.34 1.09
CA ALA A 27 -4.81 11.08 2.11
C ALA A 27 -4.63 10.39 3.48
N ASP A 28 -4.54 11.16 4.55
CA ASP A 28 -4.21 10.65 5.90
C ASP A 28 -5.31 11.01 6.92
N PHE A 29 -4.98 11.12 8.21
CA PHE A 29 -5.87 11.33 9.33
C PHE A 29 -6.78 12.57 9.23
N GLU A 30 -6.40 13.56 8.43
CA GLU A 30 -7.23 14.75 8.13
C GLU A 30 -8.37 14.45 7.14
N GLY A 31 -8.43 13.23 6.61
CA GLY A 31 -9.34 12.84 5.55
C GLY A 31 -8.88 13.34 4.18
N VAL A 32 -9.82 13.37 3.23
CA VAL A 32 -9.55 13.88 1.88
C VAL A 32 -9.83 15.38 1.86
N THR A 33 -8.80 16.19 2.06
CA THR A 33 -8.89 17.65 1.93
C THR A 33 -9.07 18.06 0.47
N VAL A 34 -9.36 19.34 0.21
CA VAL A 34 -9.55 19.88 -1.15
C VAL A 34 -8.33 19.61 -2.05
N ASP A 35 -7.12 19.82 -1.51
CA ASP A 35 -5.88 19.62 -2.27
C ASP A 35 -5.60 18.14 -2.54
N LEU A 36 -5.97 17.27 -1.59
CA LEU A 36 -5.81 15.82 -1.73
C LEU A 36 -6.85 15.22 -2.67
N GLU A 37 -8.07 15.77 -2.72
CA GLU A 37 -9.06 15.42 -3.74
C GLU A 37 -8.58 15.84 -5.13
N LEU A 38 -8.02 17.05 -5.28
CA LEU A 38 -7.44 17.51 -6.53
C LEU A 38 -6.32 16.56 -7.01
N MET A 39 -5.45 16.11 -6.09
CA MET A 39 -4.42 15.12 -6.38
C MET A 39 -5.00 13.76 -6.77
N ALA A 40 -5.99 13.25 -6.02
CA ALA A 40 -6.64 11.98 -6.30
C ALA A 40 -7.28 11.96 -7.69
N ARG A 41 -8.02 13.03 -8.06
CA ARG A 41 -8.61 13.18 -9.40
C ARG A 41 -7.54 13.31 -10.50
N ALA A 42 -6.43 13.98 -10.22
CA ALA A 42 -5.33 14.07 -11.17
C ALA A 42 -4.66 12.70 -11.41
N ALA A 43 -4.45 11.92 -10.35
CA ALA A 43 -3.93 10.55 -10.45
C ALA A 43 -4.92 9.62 -11.17
N ALA A 44 -6.23 9.74 -10.89
CA ALA A 44 -7.29 9.00 -11.57
C ALA A 44 -7.29 9.25 -13.09
N ARG A 45 -7.25 10.51 -13.51
CA ARG A 45 -7.21 10.86 -14.94
C ARG A 45 -5.96 10.36 -15.63
N ALA A 46 -4.80 10.44 -14.97
CA ALA A 46 -3.55 9.87 -15.49
C ALA A 46 -3.65 8.33 -15.60
N GLN A 47 -4.26 7.66 -14.62
CA GLN A 47 -4.48 6.21 -14.62
C GLN A 47 -5.35 5.79 -15.81
N ILE A 48 -6.46 6.51 -16.05
CA ILE A 48 -7.37 6.23 -17.17
C ILE A 48 -6.66 6.41 -18.50
N GLU A 49 -5.88 7.48 -18.65
CA GLU A 49 -5.19 7.78 -19.91
C GLU A 49 -4.05 6.80 -20.23
N THR A 50 -3.32 6.36 -19.21
CA THR A 50 -2.08 5.58 -19.40
C THR A 50 -2.23 4.09 -19.12
N GLY A 51 -3.26 3.69 -18.38
CA GLY A 51 -3.49 2.30 -18.01
C GLY A 51 -2.40 1.70 -17.12
N ILE A 52 -1.65 2.49 -16.34
CA ILE A 52 -0.71 1.97 -15.32
C ILE A 52 -1.38 1.87 -13.94
N PRO A 53 -0.93 1.02 -13.01
CA PRO A 53 -1.62 0.82 -11.73
C PRO A 53 -1.62 2.07 -10.84
N LEU A 54 -2.60 2.16 -9.93
CA LEU A 54 -2.71 3.24 -8.95
C LEU A 54 -2.55 2.71 -7.53
N MET A 55 -1.60 3.28 -6.80
CA MET A 55 -1.35 3.00 -5.40
C MET A 55 -1.82 4.18 -4.55
N VAL A 56 -2.49 3.90 -3.43
CA VAL A 56 -3.21 4.92 -2.68
C VAL A 56 -2.82 4.83 -1.21
N HIS A 57 -2.08 5.81 -0.72
CA HIS A 57 -1.86 5.96 0.72
C HIS A 57 -3.18 6.34 1.38
N SER A 58 -3.58 5.58 2.41
CA SER A 58 -4.82 5.81 3.16
C SER A 58 -4.58 5.75 4.67
N TYR A 59 -5.60 6.15 5.43
CA TYR A 59 -5.64 6.05 6.88
C TYR A 59 -6.80 5.15 7.29
N PRO A 60 -6.53 3.85 7.58
CA PRO A 60 -7.59 2.88 7.78
C PRO A 60 -8.37 3.10 9.08
N THR A 61 -7.76 3.64 10.15
CA THR A 61 -8.48 3.95 11.39
C THR A 61 -9.61 4.96 11.18
N GLY A 62 -9.44 5.90 10.23
CA GLY A 62 -10.46 6.87 9.84
C GLY A 62 -11.32 6.45 8.65
N HIS A 63 -11.16 5.22 8.14
CA HIS A 63 -11.89 4.68 6.99
C HIS A 63 -11.76 5.55 5.73
N VAL A 64 -10.63 6.26 5.57
CA VAL A 64 -10.42 7.30 4.54
C VAL A 64 -10.53 6.74 3.11
N ALA A 65 -10.22 5.45 2.91
CA ALA A 65 -10.34 4.80 1.61
C ALA A 65 -11.77 4.86 1.04
N ARG A 66 -12.80 5.01 1.89
CA ARG A 66 -14.19 5.16 1.42
C ARG A 66 -14.35 6.36 0.50
N ARG A 67 -13.85 7.53 0.91
CA ARG A 67 -13.90 8.75 0.09
C ARG A 67 -12.95 8.68 -1.09
N GLN A 68 -11.77 8.09 -0.93
CA GLN A 68 -10.81 7.92 -2.04
C GLN A 68 -11.41 7.03 -3.15
N ILE A 69 -12.02 5.90 -2.79
CA ILE A 69 -12.68 4.99 -3.75
C ILE A 69 -13.88 5.66 -4.41
N GLU A 70 -14.66 6.45 -3.67
CA GLU A 70 -15.77 7.24 -4.23
C GLU A 70 -15.26 8.19 -5.33
N ILE A 71 -14.20 8.96 -5.06
CA ILE A 71 -13.59 9.86 -6.06
C ILE A 71 -13.12 9.08 -7.30
N PHE A 72 -12.48 7.92 -7.12
CA PHE A 72 -12.02 7.10 -8.24
C PHE A 72 -13.19 6.57 -9.08
N ARG A 73 -14.31 6.20 -8.45
CA ARG A 73 -15.53 5.82 -9.17
C ARG A 73 -16.14 6.98 -9.95
N GLU A 74 -16.20 8.16 -9.34
CA GLU A 74 -16.69 9.37 -10.02
C GLU A 74 -15.87 9.72 -11.26
N GLU A 75 -14.54 9.52 -11.20
CA GLU A 75 -13.64 9.73 -12.34
C GLU A 75 -13.67 8.58 -13.37
N GLY A 76 -14.26 7.42 -13.03
CA GLY A 76 -14.34 6.26 -13.93
C GLY A 76 -13.11 5.35 -13.92
N VAL A 77 -12.34 5.35 -12.83
CA VAL A 77 -11.20 4.45 -12.64
C VAL A 77 -11.68 3.00 -12.49
N ASP A 78 -10.99 2.08 -13.16
CA ASP A 78 -11.12 0.66 -12.89
C ASP A 78 -10.48 0.32 -11.54
N LEU A 79 -11.32 0.09 -10.53
CA LEU A 79 -10.87 -0.20 -9.16
C LEU A 79 -10.08 -1.51 -9.05
N THR A 80 -10.21 -2.43 -10.01
CA THR A 80 -9.37 -3.65 -10.03
C THR A 80 -7.89 -3.34 -10.25
N ARG A 81 -7.58 -2.09 -10.62
CA ARG A 81 -6.23 -1.57 -10.81
C ARG A 81 -5.77 -0.61 -9.71
N VAL A 82 -6.48 -0.59 -8.58
CA VAL A 82 -6.20 0.26 -7.43
C VAL A 82 -5.74 -0.59 -6.24
N LYS A 83 -4.66 -0.17 -5.56
CA LYS A 83 -4.19 -0.76 -4.30
C LYS A 83 -4.28 0.26 -3.18
N ILE A 84 -5.01 -0.08 -2.12
CA ILE A 84 -5.16 0.75 -0.91
C ILE A 84 -4.11 0.33 0.12
N ASP A 85 -3.12 1.19 0.32
CA ASP A 85 -1.98 0.94 1.19
C ASP A 85 -2.28 1.22 2.66
N HIS A 86 -1.40 0.71 3.52
CA HIS A 86 -1.46 0.80 4.98
C HIS A 86 -2.66 0.09 5.59
N SER A 87 -3.30 -0.78 4.82
CA SER A 87 -4.52 -1.49 5.23
C SER A 87 -4.30 -2.39 6.45
N ASN A 88 -3.07 -2.82 6.74
CA ASN A 88 -2.74 -3.57 7.95
C ASN A 88 -2.52 -2.69 9.21
N ASP A 89 -2.70 -1.37 9.14
CA ASP A 89 -2.76 -0.51 10.34
C ASP A 89 -4.12 -0.59 11.08
N THR A 90 -5.04 -1.43 10.62
CA THR A 90 -6.27 -1.83 11.32
C THR A 90 -6.43 -3.35 11.34
N THR A 91 -7.27 -3.85 12.24
CA THR A 91 -7.75 -5.24 12.27
C THR A 91 -9.24 -5.35 11.93
N ASP A 92 -9.86 -4.25 11.49
CA ASP A 92 -11.26 -4.21 11.08
C ASP A 92 -11.47 -4.99 9.76
N ILE A 93 -11.82 -6.27 9.90
CA ILE A 93 -12.10 -7.17 8.78
C ILE A 93 -13.28 -6.67 7.93
N GLU A 94 -14.30 -6.03 8.52
CA GLU A 94 -15.45 -5.54 7.75
C GLU A 94 -15.06 -4.40 6.82
N TYR A 95 -14.24 -3.47 7.30
CA TYR A 95 -13.69 -2.39 6.47
C TYR A 95 -12.75 -2.90 5.38
N LEU A 96 -11.85 -3.82 5.72
CA LEU A 96 -10.91 -4.41 4.76
C LEU A 96 -11.63 -5.20 3.68
N ARG A 97 -12.62 -6.01 4.07
CA ARG A 97 -13.50 -6.72 3.15
C ARG A 97 -14.28 -5.75 2.28
N TRP A 98 -14.81 -4.67 2.85
CA TRP A 98 -15.52 -3.66 2.07
C TRP A 98 -14.64 -3.09 0.95
N ILE A 99 -13.35 -2.78 1.20
CA ILE A 99 -12.40 -2.32 0.17
C ILE A 99 -12.22 -3.39 -0.92
N LEU A 100 -11.98 -4.64 -0.53
CA LEU A 100 -11.80 -5.77 -1.44
C LEU A 100 -13.04 -5.99 -2.32
N ASP A 101 -14.24 -5.89 -1.75
CA ASP A 101 -15.52 -6.01 -2.44
C ASP A 101 -15.73 -4.90 -3.49
N GLN A 102 -14.98 -3.79 -3.42
CA GLN A 102 -15.01 -2.76 -4.46
C GLN A 102 -14.13 -3.12 -5.67
N GLY A 103 -13.32 -4.19 -5.57
CA GLY A 103 -12.37 -4.67 -6.58
C GLY A 103 -10.91 -4.32 -6.28
N CYS A 104 -10.65 -3.47 -5.30
CA CYS A 104 -9.30 -3.00 -4.96
C CYS A 104 -8.41 -4.12 -4.38
N TYR A 105 -7.10 -3.95 -4.52
CA TYR A 105 -6.09 -4.67 -3.75
C TYR A 105 -5.88 -4.01 -2.38
N LEU A 106 -5.44 -4.79 -1.39
CA LEU A 106 -4.95 -4.29 -0.10
C LEU A 106 -3.43 -4.31 -0.05
N GLY A 107 -2.83 -3.15 0.20
CA GLY A 107 -1.46 -3.04 0.68
C GLY A 107 -1.42 -3.37 2.17
N LEU A 108 -0.91 -4.56 2.50
CA LEU A 108 -0.62 -4.98 3.87
C LEU A 108 0.84 -4.67 4.17
N ASP A 109 1.17 -3.39 4.03
CA ASP A 109 2.51 -2.93 3.70
C ASP A 109 3.29 -2.32 4.85
N ARG A 110 2.77 -2.29 6.08
CA ARG A 110 3.53 -1.78 7.24
C ARG A 110 3.90 -2.89 8.22
N TYR A 111 4.81 -3.78 7.85
CA TYR A 111 5.45 -4.71 8.81
C TYR A 111 6.77 -4.13 9.34
N PRO A 112 7.10 -4.30 10.65
CA PRO A 112 6.35 -5.00 11.71
C PRO A 112 5.09 -4.27 12.20
N GLY A 113 4.99 -2.97 11.99
CA GLY A 113 3.81 -2.19 12.34
C GLY A 113 4.10 -0.96 13.20
N ARG A 114 3.09 -0.09 13.31
CA ARG A 114 3.11 1.09 14.20
C ARG A 114 1.96 1.07 15.21
N LEU A 115 0.73 0.84 14.74
CA LEU A 115 -0.51 0.91 15.54
C LEU A 115 -1.08 -0.46 15.94
N VAL A 116 -0.70 -1.50 15.20
CA VAL A 116 -1.21 -2.87 15.33
C VAL A 116 0.00 -3.77 15.43
N SER A 117 -0.03 -4.75 16.33
CA SER A 117 1.10 -5.66 16.54
C SER A 117 1.38 -6.51 15.29
N PRO A 118 2.62 -6.98 15.09
CA PRO A 118 2.96 -7.84 13.97
C PRO A 118 2.08 -9.09 13.91
N GLU A 119 1.80 -9.72 15.05
CA GLU A 119 1.00 -10.94 15.15
C GLU A 119 -0.45 -10.67 14.72
N ALA A 120 -1.04 -9.56 15.17
CA ALA A 120 -2.38 -9.17 14.80
C ALA A 120 -2.50 -8.83 13.30
N ARG A 121 -1.46 -8.25 12.69
CA ARG A 121 -1.40 -8.00 11.24
C ARG A 121 -1.39 -9.32 10.46
N THR A 122 -0.55 -10.26 10.88
CA THR A 122 -0.45 -11.58 10.24
C THR A 122 -1.75 -12.37 10.41
N ALA A 123 -2.36 -12.35 11.59
CA ALA A 123 -3.65 -13.00 11.85
C ALA A 123 -4.80 -12.37 11.03
N THR A 124 -4.79 -11.05 10.85
CA THR A 124 -5.76 -10.34 9.98
C THR A 124 -5.58 -10.75 8.53
N MET A 125 -4.34 -10.79 8.04
CA MET A 125 -4.03 -11.28 6.70
C MET A 125 -4.49 -12.73 6.49
N LYS A 126 -4.23 -13.61 7.47
CA LYS A 126 -4.70 -15.00 7.44
C LYS A 126 -6.22 -15.09 7.37
N THR A 127 -6.92 -14.30 8.17
CA THR A 127 -8.39 -14.26 8.17
C THR A 127 -8.93 -13.89 6.79
N LEU A 128 -8.32 -12.91 6.11
CA LEU A 128 -8.72 -12.53 4.74
C LEU A 128 -8.39 -13.62 3.71
N ILE A 129 -7.27 -14.32 3.86
CA ILE A 129 -6.91 -15.48 3.03
C ILE A 129 -7.98 -16.58 3.17
N ASP A 130 -8.37 -16.92 4.40
CA ASP A 130 -9.36 -17.97 4.69
C ASP A 130 -10.76 -17.61 4.14
N GLN A 131 -11.06 -16.32 4.05
CA GLN A 131 -12.30 -15.82 3.44
C GLN A 131 -12.24 -15.77 1.90
N GLY A 132 -11.14 -16.20 1.27
CA GLY A 132 -11.01 -16.28 -0.18
C GLY A 132 -10.46 -15.01 -0.85
N TYR A 133 -9.99 -14.02 -0.09
CA TYR A 133 -9.46 -12.77 -0.65
C TYR A 133 -7.95 -12.81 -0.97
N GLY A 134 -7.31 -13.98 -0.82
CA GLY A 134 -5.85 -14.13 -0.94
C GLY A 134 -5.25 -13.55 -2.22
N ASP A 135 -5.99 -13.53 -3.33
CA ASP A 135 -5.56 -13.04 -4.64
C ASP A 135 -5.47 -11.51 -4.77
N LYS A 136 -5.92 -10.77 -3.74
CA LYS A 136 -5.92 -9.30 -3.72
C LYS A 136 -5.09 -8.71 -2.58
N LEU A 137 -4.28 -9.52 -1.90
CA LEU A 137 -3.44 -9.09 -0.78
C LEU A 137 -1.99 -8.91 -1.23
N CYS A 138 -1.41 -7.75 -0.94
CA CYS A 138 -0.05 -7.39 -1.31
C CYS A 138 0.74 -6.96 -0.06
N PRO A 139 1.41 -7.89 0.63
CA PRO A 139 2.21 -7.57 1.82
C PRO A 139 3.53 -6.87 1.46
N SER A 140 3.97 -5.96 2.32
CA SER A 140 5.25 -5.22 2.19
C SER A 140 5.66 -4.60 3.54
N HIS A 141 6.71 -3.78 3.55
CA HIS A 141 7.30 -3.23 4.78
C HIS A 141 7.13 -1.72 4.95
N ASP A 142 6.89 -0.96 3.86
CA ASP A 142 6.89 0.51 3.87
C ASP A 142 8.17 1.03 4.54
N CYS A 143 9.26 0.30 4.27
CA CYS A 143 10.57 0.51 4.84
C CYS A 143 11.34 1.46 3.93
N ILE A 144 12.04 2.41 4.54
CA ILE A 144 12.81 3.44 3.85
C ILE A 144 14.29 3.04 3.84
N CYS A 145 14.95 3.11 2.68
CA CYS A 145 16.40 2.86 2.58
C CYS A 145 17.23 4.01 3.13
N LEU A 146 16.69 5.23 3.10
CA LEU A 146 17.35 6.46 3.51
C LEU A 146 16.33 7.34 4.24
N HIS A 147 16.70 7.79 5.44
CA HIS A 147 15.91 8.73 6.22
C HIS A 147 16.74 9.96 6.54
N ILE A 148 16.18 11.15 6.35
CA ILE A 148 16.82 12.38 6.80
C ILE A 148 16.45 12.55 8.28
N HIS A 149 17.41 12.25 9.16
CA HIS A 149 17.22 12.44 10.60
C HIS A 149 17.11 13.93 10.92
N LYS A 150 16.08 14.30 11.68
CA LYS A 150 16.05 15.60 12.35
C LYS A 150 16.90 15.50 13.60
N GLU A 151 18.20 15.78 13.45
CA GLU A 151 19.09 15.89 14.60
C GLU A 151 18.56 16.93 15.59
N ARG A 152 18.66 16.61 16.87
CA ARG A 152 18.44 17.59 17.93
C ARG A 152 19.57 18.63 17.90
N PRO A 153 19.39 19.81 18.51
CA PRO A 153 20.45 20.83 18.59
C PRO A 153 21.78 20.34 19.19
N ASP A 154 21.76 19.24 19.96
CA ASP A 154 22.93 18.60 20.57
C ASP A 154 23.56 17.49 19.70
N GLY A 155 23.07 17.28 18.47
CA GLY A 155 23.55 16.26 17.54
C GLY A 155 23.01 14.85 17.78
N THR A 156 22.11 14.65 18.75
CA THR A 156 21.48 13.34 18.97
C THR A 156 20.29 13.10 18.03
N ILE A 157 20.04 11.84 17.69
CA ILE A 157 18.88 11.44 16.89
C ILE A 157 17.73 11.11 17.85
N PRO A 158 16.52 11.68 17.66
CA PRO A 158 15.35 11.28 18.44
C PRO A 158 15.08 9.78 18.30
N GLU A 159 14.70 9.12 19.40
CA GLU A 159 14.47 7.66 19.43
C GLU A 159 13.43 7.19 18.40
N GLU A 160 12.43 8.01 18.12
CA GLU A 160 11.43 7.78 17.06
C GLU A 160 12.01 7.69 15.64
N HIS A 161 13.22 8.19 15.44
CA HIS A 161 13.98 8.09 14.18
C HIS A 161 14.99 6.94 14.18
N ASP A 162 15.10 6.16 15.25
CA ASP A 162 15.92 4.94 15.29
C ASP A 162 15.12 3.75 14.79
N PHE A 163 14.93 3.70 13.47
CA PHE A 163 14.18 2.63 12.79
C PHE A 163 14.83 1.24 12.91
N PHE A 164 16.14 1.19 13.20
CA PHE A 164 16.82 -0.08 13.43
C PHE A 164 16.38 -0.73 14.74
N ARG A 165 16.12 0.08 15.79
CA ARG A 165 15.61 -0.46 17.06
C ARG A 165 14.20 -1.02 16.95
N SER A 166 13.34 -0.42 16.12
CA SER A 166 11.96 -0.88 15.96
C SER A 166 11.81 -2.05 14.97
N ASN A 167 12.75 -2.23 14.05
CA ASN A 167 12.76 -3.35 13.11
C ASN A 167 14.21 -3.77 12.76
N VAL A 168 14.82 -4.61 13.59
CA VAL A 168 16.22 -5.07 13.36
C VAL A 168 16.38 -5.80 12.02
N ASP A 169 15.32 -6.48 11.56
CA ASP A 169 15.36 -7.27 10.33
C ASP A 169 15.11 -6.45 9.05
N GLN A 170 14.61 -5.22 9.17
CA GLN A 170 14.34 -4.32 8.04
C GLN A 170 13.55 -5.04 6.94
N TYR A 171 14.06 -5.08 5.72
CA TYR A 171 13.47 -5.78 4.56
C TYR A 171 13.36 -7.30 4.73
N LEU A 172 14.10 -7.90 5.68
CA LEU A 172 14.05 -9.33 5.95
C LEU A 172 12.91 -9.72 6.90
N TYR A 173 12.22 -8.77 7.52
CA TYR A 173 11.21 -9.05 8.55
C TYR A 173 10.12 -10.02 8.06
N ILE A 174 9.51 -9.73 6.91
CA ILE A 174 8.49 -10.62 6.32
C ILE A 174 9.03 -12.03 6.08
N HIS A 175 10.26 -12.15 5.58
CA HIS A 175 10.85 -13.45 5.29
C HIS A 175 11.18 -14.25 6.56
N ARG A 176 11.62 -13.57 7.62
CA ARG A 176 12.05 -14.18 8.89
C ARG A 176 10.91 -14.49 9.85
N HIS A 177 9.81 -13.75 9.77
CA HIS A 177 8.71 -13.83 10.75
C HIS A 177 7.36 -14.07 10.09
N VAL A 178 6.92 -13.18 9.20
CA VAL A 178 5.55 -13.22 8.65
C VAL A 178 5.29 -14.47 7.80
N ILE A 179 6.24 -14.87 6.94
CA ILE A 179 6.09 -16.09 6.12
C ILE A 179 6.06 -17.35 7.01
N PRO A 180 7.01 -17.57 7.93
CA PRO A 180 6.92 -18.67 8.90
C PRO A 180 5.60 -18.71 9.67
N ASP A 181 5.14 -17.58 10.20
CA ASP A 181 3.89 -17.48 10.96
C ASP A 181 2.69 -17.90 10.10
N LEU A 182 2.61 -17.43 8.84
CA LEU A 182 1.55 -17.84 7.92
C LEU A 182 1.54 -19.35 7.67
N VAL A 183 2.71 -19.95 7.48
CA VAL A 183 2.85 -21.40 7.26
C VAL A 183 2.43 -22.17 8.51
N GLU A 184 2.84 -21.72 9.70
CA GLU A 184 2.40 -22.30 10.97
C GLU A 184 0.88 -22.20 11.16
N MET A 185 0.27 -21.11 10.71
CA MET A 185 -1.18 -20.92 10.67
C MET A 185 -1.89 -21.76 9.58
N GLY A 186 -1.16 -22.57 8.82
CA GLY A 186 -1.70 -23.48 7.81
C GLY A 186 -1.93 -22.87 6.43
N VAL A 187 -1.34 -21.70 6.13
CA VAL A 187 -1.33 -21.17 4.75
C VAL A 187 -0.40 -22.02 3.90
N SER A 188 -0.91 -22.46 2.74
CA SER A 188 -0.11 -23.26 1.80
C SER A 188 1.04 -22.46 1.17
N ASP A 189 2.13 -23.13 0.83
CA ASP A 189 3.24 -22.51 0.08
C ASP A 189 2.79 -21.89 -1.24
N ALA A 190 1.77 -22.46 -1.90
CA ALA A 190 1.19 -21.91 -3.11
C ALA A 190 0.50 -20.57 -2.85
N THR A 191 -0.23 -20.44 -1.74
CA THR A 191 -0.84 -19.19 -1.32
C THR A 191 0.21 -18.16 -0.92
N VAL A 192 1.24 -18.57 -0.15
CA VAL A 192 2.38 -17.69 0.19
C VAL A 192 3.05 -17.17 -1.09
N ARG A 193 3.34 -18.06 -2.05
CA ARG A 193 3.88 -17.66 -3.35
C ARG A 193 2.97 -16.66 -4.05
N SER A 194 1.66 -16.88 -4.05
CA SER A 194 0.69 -15.98 -4.67
C SER A 194 0.80 -14.55 -4.12
N LEU A 195 0.93 -14.39 -2.79
CA LEU A 195 1.07 -13.08 -2.14
C LEU A 195 2.25 -12.26 -2.66
N PHE A 196 3.38 -12.91 -2.98
CA PHE A 196 4.64 -12.23 -3.31
C PHE A 196 5.03 -12.29 -4.80
N VAL A 197 4.35 -13.13 -5.58
CA VAL A 197 4.67 -13.33 -7.01
C VAL A 197 3.44 -13.06 -7.87
N ASP A 198 2.37 -13.80 -7.67
CA ASP A 198 1.23 -13.79 -8.58
C ASP A 198 0.36 -12.54 -8.39
N ASN A 199 0.16 -12.08 -7.15
CA ASN A 199 -0.60 -10.86 -6.85
C ASN A 199 0.08 -9.60 -7.40
N PRO A 200 1.38 -9.34 -7.13
CA PRO A 200 2.06 -8.21 -7.75
C PRO A 200 2.07 -8.31 -9.28
N ARG A 201 2.31 -9.51 -9.84
CA ARG A 201 2.30 -9.72 -11.29
C ARG A 201 0.95 -9.33 -11.91
N ARG A 202 -0.17 -9.84 -11.37
CA ARG A 202 -1.52 -9.50 -11.84
C ARG A 202 -1.81 -8.00 -11.73
N PHE A 203 -1.45 -7.40 -10.60
CA PHE A 203 -1.66 -5.96 -10.37
C PHE A 203 -0.92 -5.08 -11.38
N PHE A 204 0.34 -5.40 -11.70
CA PHE A 204 1.11 -4.66 -12.69
C PHE A 204 0.73 -4.99 -14.13
N ALA A 205 0.31 -6.22 -14.41
CA ALA A 205 -0.11 -6.66 -15.74
C ALA A 205 -1.55 -6.22 -16.12
N GLY A 206 -2.39 -5.89 -15.13
CA GLY A 206 -3.80 -5.57 -15.36
C GLY A 206 -4.66 -6.80 -15.66
N GLU A 207 -4.37 -7.92 -14.97
CA GLU A 207 -5.09 -9.20 -15.07
C GLU A 207 -6.17 -9.39 -13.99
#